data_AF-A0A937V6T8-F1
#
_entry.id   AF-A0A937V6T8-F1
#
_cell.length_a   1.000
_cell.length_b   1.000
_cell.length_c   1.000
_cell.angle_alpha   90.00
_cell.angle_beta   90.00
_cell.angle_gamma   90.00
#
_symmetry.space_group_name_H-M   'P 1'
#
loop_
_entity.id
_entity.type
_entity.pdbx_description
1 polymer ?
#
loop_
_entity_poly.entity_id
_entity_poly.type
_entity_poly.pdbx_seq_one_letter_code
_entity_poly.pdbx_strand_id
1 'polypeptide(L)' 'MKQLHLTARALHHVLELARTIADLDRADSIKANHLAEALQYRQRSSV' A
#
# COMPACT_ATOMS: atom_id res chain seq x y z
N MET A 1 -12.81 7.99 -15.93
CA MET A 1 -11.42 7.78 -15.51
C MET A 1 -11.39 7.85 -13.98
N LYS A 2 -11.05 6.76 -13.27
CA LYS A 2 -10.93 6.78 -11.80
C LYS A 2 -9.73 7.68 -11.46
N GLN A 3 -9.98 8.93 -11.09
CA GLN A 3 -8.95 9.79 -10.51
C GLN A 3 -8.39 9.05 -9.31
N LEU A 4 -7.20 8.48 -9.45
CA LEU A 4 -6.42 8.08 -8.30
C LEU A 4 -6.17 9.40 -7.58
N HIS A 5 -6.92 9.67 -6.50
CA HIS A 5 -6.58 10.72 -5.56
C HIS A 5 -5.25 10.33 -4.92
N LEU A 6 -4.16 10.43 -5.69
CA LEU A 6 -2.76 10.29 -5.29
C LEU A 6 -2.37 11.60 -4.60
N THR A 7 -3.21 12.04 -3.68
CA THR A 7 -2.79 13.05 -2.73
C THR A 7 -1.63 12.47 -1.94
N ALA A 8 -0.73 13.33 -1.44
CA ALA A 8 0.40 12.90 -0.62
C ALA A 8 -0.04 11.96 0.52
N ARG A 9 -1.26 12.17 1.06
CA ARG A 9 -1.88 11.31 2.07
C ARG A 9 -2.19 9.89 1.59
N ALA A 10 -2.69 9.72 0.37
CA ALA A 10 -2.97 8.40 -0.17
C ALA A 10 -1.67 7.62 -0.43
N LEU A 11 -0.61 8.30 -0.87
CA LEU A 11 0.70 7.68 -1.03
C LEU A 11 1.29 7.26 0.33
N HIS A 12 1.18 8.13 1.34
CA HIS A 12 1.62 7.83 2.70
C HIS A 12 0.89 6.60 3.26
N HIS A 13 -0.43 6.52 3.10
CA HIS A 13 -1.20 5.38 3.60
C HIS A 13 -0.82 4.06 2.90
N VAL A 14 -0.45 4.10 1.61
CA VAL A 14 0.08 2.92 0.90
C VAL A 14 1.43 2.50 1.48
N LEU A 15 2.29 3.44 1.89
CA LEU A 15 3.57 3.13 2.55
C LEU A 15 3.35 2.52 3.94
N GLU A 16 2.41 3.04 4.73
CA GLU A 16 2.06 2.48 6.05
C GLU A 16 1.49 1.06 5.91
N LEU A 17 0.64 0.83 4.91
CA LEU A 17 0.09 -0.50 4.64
C LEU A 17 1.17 -1.47 4.13
N ALA A 18 2.04 -1.03 3.23
CA ALA A 18 3.17 -1.83 2.76
C ALA A 18 4.15 -2.16 3.89
N ARG A 19 4.35 -1.23 4.85
CA ARG A 19 5.13 -1.49 6.06
C ARG A 19 4.46 -2.52 6.95
N THR A 20 3.15 -2.42 7.16
CA THR A 20 2.36 -3.39 7.94
C THR A 20 2.46 -4.79 7.32
N ILE A 21 2.36 -4.91 6.00
CA ILE A 21 2.51 -6.18 5.29
C ILE A 21 3.94 -6.72 5.43
N ALA A 22 4.96 -5.86 5.32
CA ALA A 22 6.34 -6.25 5.56
C ALA A 22 6.59 -6.74 6.99
N ASP A 23 5.98 -6.09 7.99
CA ASP A 23 6.06 -6.49 9.39
C ASP A 23 5.37 -7.85 9.63
N LEU A 24 4.23 -8.12 8.95
CA LEU A 24 3.56 -9.42 8.96
C LEU A 24 4.41 -10.52 8.31
N ASP A 25 5.14 -10.21 7.24
CA ASP A 25 6.09 -11.12 6.58
C ASP A 25 7.43 -11.25 7.34
N ARG A 26 7.59 -10.56 8.47
CA ARG A 26 8.85 -10.46 9.25
C ARG A 26 10.04 -10.02 8.39
N ALA A 27 9.78 -9.17 7.39
CA ALA A 27 10.81 -8.63 6.53
C ALA A 27 11.36 -7.32 7.11
N ASP A 28 12.69 -7.24 7.26
CA ASP A 28 13.36 -6.00 7.72
C ASP A 28 13.08 -4.79 6.81
N SER A 29 12.92 -5.04 5.51
CA SER A 29 12.73 -4.02 4.49
C SER A 29 11.47 -4.25 3.66
N ILE A 30 10.85 -3.16 3.23
CA ILE A 30 9.72 -3.19 2.30
C ILE A 30 10.23 -3.69 0.94
N LYS A 31 9.66 -4.79 0.46
CA LYS A 31 9.95 -5.38 -0.86
C LYS A 31 8.85 -5.00 -1.85
N ALA A 32 9.15 -5.16 -3.14
CA ALA A 32 8.19 -4.91 -4.22
C ALA A 32 6.86 -5.68 -4.02
N ASN A 33 6.93 -6.89 -3.48
CA ASN A 33 5.75 -7.73 -3.19
C ASN A 33 4.82 -7.08 -2.16
N HIS A 34 5.35 -6.53 -1.06
CA HIS A 34 4.56 -5.86 -0.03
C HIS A 34 3.89 -4.59 -0.58
N LEU A 35 4.58 -3.87 -1.47
CA LEU A 35 4.02 -2.70 -2.15
C LEU A 35 2.89 -3.08 -3.11
N ALA A 36 3.07 -4.17 -3.86
CA ALA A 36 2.06 -4.70 -4.77
C ALA A 36 0.79 -5.13 -4.02
N GLU A 37 0.93 -5.81 -2.88
CA GLU A 37 -0.18 -6.16 -2.01
C GLU A 37 -0.88 -4.91 -1.47
N ALA A 38 -0.14 -3.94 -0.92
CA ALA A 38 -0.71 -2.69 -0.40
C ALA A 38 -1.52 -1.92 -1.46
N LEU A 39 -1.02 -1.85 -2.69
CA LEU A 39 -1.73 -1.22 -3.82
C LEU A 39 -3.04 -1.97 -4.15
N GLN A 40 -3.01 -3.31 -4.08
CA GLN A 40 -4.16 -4.15 -4.37
C GLN A 40 -5.25 -4.03 -3.30
N TYR A 41 -4.86 -3.90 -2.02
CA TYR A 41 -5.78 -3.56 -0.94
C TYR A 41 -6.47 -2.20 -1.14
N ARG A 42 -5.75 -1.18 -1.61
CA ARG A 42 -6.34 0.15 -1.89
C ARG A 42 -7.41 0.10 -2.99
N GLN A 43 -7.23 -0.72 -4.03
CA GLN A 43 -8.25 -0.84 -5.08
C GLN A 43 -9.57 -1.36 -4.52
N ARG A 44 -9.50 -2.27 -3.52
CA ARG A 44 -10.67 -2.89 -2.88
C ARG A 44 -11.42 -1.94 -1.93
N SER A 45 -10.76 -0.95 -1.35
CA SER A 45 -11.37 0.06 -0.46
C SER A 45 -12.04 1.22 -1.19
N SER A 46 -11.96 1.30 -2.52
CA SER A 46 -12.58 2.36 -3.34
C SER A 46 -13.98 1.99 -3.87
N VAL A 47 -14.67 1.09 -3.17
CA VAL A 47 -16.07 0.70 -3.40
C VAL A 47 -16.98 1.46 -2.45
#